data_AF-A0A1D1ZR84-F1
#
_entry.id   AF-A0A1D1ZR84-F1
#
_cell.length_a   1.000
_cell.length_b   1.000
_cell.length_c   1.000
_cell.angle_alpha   90.00
_cell.angle_beta   90.00
_cell.angle_gamma   90.00
#
_symmetry.space_group_name_H-M   'P 1'
#
loop_
_entity.id
_entity.type
_entity.pdbx_description
1 polymer ?
#
loop_
_entity_poly.entity_id
_entity_poly.type
_entity_poly.pdbx_seq_one_letter_code
_entity_poly.pdbx_strand_id
1 'polypeptide(L)'
;RGGDEEDGDLLDPYDEEVDARLKKLDLAAARWLGEAGEAAERPTEARDAAAREEAAAVQAAADARGAAMLQRAVHAVLRQAAACGAGGAELWGLFARYHEATSEDPSLALECRLKEVRALQGAAWQSDTTRFERFARASLALGVAHLRVAAAAAEGGGRRELSAARMHLRGVVRAAEPGFGDHALHAELRGALQDVQARLDAL
;
A
#
# COMPACT_ATOMS: atom_id res chain seq x y z
N ARG A 1 92.23 53.23 -48.22
CA ARG A 1 91.02 54.09 -48.18
C ARG A 1 89.87 53.11 -47.99
N GLY A 2 89.46 52.77 -46.77
CA GLY A 2 88.72 53.56 -45.74
C GLY A 2 87.30 52.96 -45.69
N GLY A 3 86.54 52.80 -44.59
CA GLY A 3 86.68 53.07 -43.14
C GLY A 3 86.33 51.79 -42.33
N ASP A 4 86.48 51.73 -41.00
CA ASP A 4 85.71 52.43 -39.92
C ASP A 4 84.20 52.12 -40.06
N GLU A 5 83.43 51.55 -39.11
CA GLU A 5 83.19 51.79 -37.67
C GLU A 5 82.25 50.66 -37.18
N GLU A 6 82.49 50.03 -36.03
CA GLU A 6 81.80 50.21 -34.72
C GLU A 6 80.40 49.54 -34.53
N ASP A 7 80.32 48.85 -33.39
CA ASP A 7 79.22 48.78 -32.41
C ASP A 7 77.87 48.13 -32.71
N GLY A 8 77.39 47.40 -31.70
CA GLY A 8 75.96 47.14 -31.52
C GLY A 8 75.63 45.82 -30.84
N ASP A 9 76.00 45.68 -29.57
CA ASP A 9 75.40 44.72 -28.64
C ASP A 9 73.90 45.04 -28.55
N LEU A 10 73.05 44.29 -29.25
CA LEU A 10 71.59 44.44 -29.22
C LEU A 10 71.00 43.14 -28.68
N LEU A 11 70.98 43.02 -27.35
CA LEU A 11 70.11 42.11 -26.62
C LEU A 11 68.68 42.34 -27.11
N ASP A 12 68.18 41.36 -27.86
CA ASP A 12 66.86 41.40 -28.48
C ASP A 12 65.76 41.42 -27.40
N PRO A 13 64.97 42.49 -27.27
CA PRO A 13 63.86 42.57 -26.31
C PRO A 13 62.68 41.65 -26.68
N TYR A 14 62.75 40.90 -27.79
CA TYR A 14 61.65 40.13 -28.33
C TYR A 14 61.33 38.81 -27.61
N ASP A 15 62.16 38.34 -26.67
CA ASP A 15 61.96 36.99 -26.10
C ASP A 15 60.95 36.96 -24.93
N GLU A 16 61.03 37.88 -23.96
CA GLU A 16 60.19 37.79 -22.74
C GLU A 16 58.71 38.09 -22.98
N GLU A 17 58.39 39.04 -23.87
CA GLU A 17 57.00 39.42 -24.14
C GLU A 17 56.26 38.36 -24.97
N VAL A 18 56.97 37.72 -25.90
CA VAL A 18 56.46 36.58 -26.65
C VAL A 18 56.24 35.40 -25.71
N ASP A 19 57.19 35.11 -24.84
CA ASP A 19 57.12 34.00 -23.89
C ASP A 19 56.01 34.21 -22.83
N ALA A 20 55.78 35.45 -22.40
CA ALA A 20 54.65 35.81 -21.54
C ALA A 20 53.30 35.66 -22.25
N ARG A 21 53.23 35.97 -23.56
CA ARG A 21 52.01 35.78 -24.37
C ARG A 21 51.73 34.31 -24.62
N LEU A 22 52.76 33.49 -24.87
CA LEU A 22 52.64 32.04 -25.00
C LEU A 22 52.15 31.41 -23.69
N LYS A 23 52.73 31.76 -22.54
CA LYS A 23 52.26 31.27 -21.23
C LYS A 23 50.81 31.68 -20.92
N LYS A 24 50.39 32.89 -21.31
CA LYS A 24 49.00 33.33 -21.17
C LYS A 24 48.04 32.53 -22.05
N LEU A 25 48.46 32.19 -23.28
CA LEU A 25 47.69 31.35 -24.18
C LEU A 25 47.58 29.92 -23.66
N ASP A 26 48.67 29.35 -23.14
CA ASP A 26 48.67 28.00 -22.56
C ASP A 26 47.79 27.93 -21.30
N LEU A 27 47.83 28.96 -20.45
CA LEU A 27 46.97 29.03 -19.26
C LEU A 27 45.49 29.17 -19.63
N ALA A 28 45.19 29.96 -20.67
CA ALA A 28 43.83 30.11 -21.19
C ALA A 28 43.35 28.80 -21.85
N ALA A 29 44.21 28.10 -22.58
CA ALA A 29 43.90 26.82 -23.19
C ALA A 29 43.66 25.74 -22.12
N ALA A 30 44.50 25.67 -21.08
CA ALA A 30 44.34 24.74 -19.96
C ALA A 30 43.02 24.99 -19.19
N ARG A 31 42.69 26.28 -18.97
CA ARG A 31 41.42 26.65 -18.34
C ARG A 31 40.22 26.30 -19.22
N TRP A 32 40.29 26.56 -20.52
CA TRP A 32 39.24 26.21 -21.47
C TRP A 32 39.04 24.69 -21.59
N LEU A 33 40.12 23.91 -21.57
CA LEU A 33 40.07 22.45 -21.58
C LEU A 33 39.53 21.88 -20.26
N GLY A 34 39.87 22.48 -19.11
CA GLY A 34 39.31 22.10 -17.81
C GLY A 34 37.82 22.41 -17.69
N GLU A 35 37.40 23.61 -18.12
CA GLU A 35 35.98 24.03 -18.14
C GLU A 35 35.17 23.19 -19.15
N ALA A 36 35.76 22.81 -20.29
CA ALA A 36 35.13 21.92 -21.27
C ALA A 36 34.99 20.48 -20.76
N GLY A 37 35.95 19.95 -19.99
CA GLY A 37 35.86 18.63 -19.36
C GLY A 37 34.76 18.55 -18.31
N GLU A 38 34.70 19.53 -17.41
CA GLU A 38 33.69 19.59 -16.34
C GLU A 38 32.29 19.94 -16.88
N ALA A 39 32.20 20.68 -17.99
CA ALA A 39 30.96 20.90 -18.72
C ALA A 39 30.53 19.70 -19.61
N ALA A 40 31.43 18.75 -19.90
CA ALA A 40 31.13 17.54 -20.66
C ALA A 40 30.77 16.33 -19.79
N GLU A 41 31.26 16.25 -18.54
CA GLU A 41 30.93 15.19 -17.57
C GLU A 41 29.61 15.43 -16.82
N ARG A 42 29.27 16.68 -16.47
CA ARG A 42 27.97 17.00 -15.81
C ARG A 42 26.72 16.67 -16.63
N PRO A 43 26.70 16.85 -17.97
CA PRO A 43 25.56 16.45 -18.81
C PRO A 43 25.40 14.93 -18.91
N THR A 44 26.48 14.15 -18.82
CA THR A 44 26.42 12.68 -18.86
C THR A 44 25.96 12.10 -17.54
N GLU A 45 26.48 12.58 -16.40
CA GLU A 45 26.00 12.13 -15.08
C GLU A 45 24.52 12.44 -14.85
N ALA A 46 24.05 13.63 -15.27
CA ALA A 46 22.64 13.99 -15.19
C ALA A 46 21.75 13.13 -16.11
N ARG A 47 22.25 12.77 -17.30
CA ARG A 47 21.55 11.84 -18.22
C ARG A 47 21.53 10.41 -17.69
N ASP A 48 22.61 9.94 -17.09
CA ASP A 48 22.71 8.61 -16.50
C ASP A 48 21.86 8.49 -15.22
N ALA A 49 21.72 9.58 -14.47
CA ALA A 49 20.76 9.67 -13.37
C ALA A 49 19.31 9.62 -13.87
N ALA A 50 18.98 10.41 -14.90
CA ALA A 50 17.65 10.40 -15.52
C ALA A 50 17.30 9.02 -16.13
N ALA A 51 18.25 8.37 -16.81
CA ALA A 51 18.06 7.03 -17.36
C ALA A 51 17.87 5.96 -16.27
N ARG A 52 18.56 6.08 -15.13
CA ARG A 52 18.34 5.20 -13.96
C ARG A 52 16.97 5.42 -13.33
N GLU A 53 16.54 6.67 -13.21
CA GLU A 53 15.21 7.01 -12.70
C GLU A 53 14.11 6.47 -13.64
N GLU A 54 14.27 6.66 -14.94
CA GLU A 54 13.36 6.11 -15.95
C GLU A 54 13.31 4.58 -15.90
N ALA A 55 14.46 3.91 -15.82
CA ALA A 55 14.52 2.45 -15.69
C ALA A 55 13.86 1.97 -14.39
N ALA A 56 14.06 2.66 -13.27
CA ALA A 56 13.40 2.35 -12.01
C ALA A 56 11.87 2.54 -12.09
N ALA A 57 11.41 3.61 -12.75
CA ALA A 57 9.99 3.86 -12.98
C ALA A 57 9.36 2.78 -13.87
N VAL A 58 10.05 2.34 -14.92
CA VAL A 58 9.62 1.24 -15.80
C VAL A 58 9.50 -0.07 -15.00
N GLN A 59 10.48 -0.38 -14.16
CA GLN A 59 10.45 -1.57 -13.31
C GLN A 59 9.31 -1.50 -12.28
N ALA A 60 9.14 -0.37 -11.59
CA ALA A 60 8.06 -0.16 -10.64
C ALA A 60 6.67 -0.32 -11.31
N ALA A 61 6.52 0.18 -12.54
CA ALA A 61 5.30 0.01 -13.32
C ALA A 61 5.08 -1.46 -13.73
N ALA A 62 6.14 -2.21 -14.07
CA ALA A 62 6.05 -3.64 -14.32
C ALA A 62 5.63 -4.43 -13.08
N ASP A 63 6.23 -4.13 -11.93
CA ASP A 63 5.90 -4.77 -10.66
C ASP A 63 4.46 -4.46 -10.23
N ALA A 64 4.01 -3.22 -10.36
CA ALA A 64 2.63 -2.83 -10.09
C ALA A 64 1.62 -3.58 -10.98
N ARG A 65 1.93 -3.74 -12.28
CA ARG A 65 1.10 -4.55 -13.19
C ARG A 65 1.09 -6.02 -12.76
N GLY A 66 2.25 -6.58 -12.41
CA GLY A 66 2.38 -7.96 -11.92
C GLY A 66 1.55 -8.20 -10.66
N ALA A 67 1.66 -7.30 -9.68
CA ALA A 67 0.87 -7.34 -8.44
C ALA A 67 -0.64 -7.28 -8.74
N ALA A 68 -1.08 -6.36 -9.61
CA ALA A 68 -2.48 -6.24 -9.99
C ALA A 68 -2.99 -7.49 -10.74
N MET A 69 -2.16 -8.18 -11.51
CA MET A 69 -2.51 -9.46 -12.14
C MET A 69 -2.64 -10.58 -11.11
N LEU A 70 -1.70 -10.69 -10.19
CA LEU A 70 -1.73 -11.69 -9.11
C LEU A 70 -2.97 -11.48 -8.23
N GLN A 71 -3.24 -10.25 -7.81
CA GLN A 71 -4.42 -9.91 -7.02
C GLN A 71 -5.72 -10.34 -7.73
N ARG A 72 -5.84 -10.08 -9.04
CA ARG A 72 -6.98 -10.53 -9.85
C ARG A 72 -7.09 -12.06 -9.90
N ALA A 73 -5.98 -12.78 -10.06
CA ALA A 73 -5.98 -14.24 -10.07
C ALA A 73 -6.39 -14.82 -8.70
N VAL A 74 -5.84 -14.29 -7.60
CA VAL A 74 -6.20 -14.70 -6.23
C VAL A 74 -7.67 -14.45 -5.96
N HIS A 75 -8.19 -13.25 -6.32
CA HIS A 75 -9.61 -12.95 -6.21
C HIS A 75 -10.48 -13.94 -6.98
N ALA A 76 -10.10 -14.29 -8.22
CA ALA A 76 -10.85 -15.24 -9.03
C ALA A 76 -10.91 -16.63 -8.38
N VAL A 77 -9.78 -17.14 -7.89
CA VAL A 77 -9.70 -18.43 -7.20
C VAL A 77 -10.52 -18.43 -5.91
N LEU A 78 -10.38 -17.40 -5.06
CA LEU A 78 -11.14 -17.30 -3.81
C LEU A 78 -12.64 -17.21 -4.07
N ARG A 79 -13.05 -16.40 -5.05
CA ARG A 79 -14.47 -16.28 -5.44
C ARG A 79 -15.03 -17.63 -5.89
N GLN A 80 -14.31 -18.34 -6.76
CA GLN A 80 -14.76 -19.63 -7.28
C GLN A 80 -14.82 -20.69 -6.17
N ALA A 81 -13.82 -20.73 -5.30
CA ALA A 81 -13.75 -21.69 -4.21
C ALA A 81 -14.81 -21.41 -3.13
N ALA A 82 -15.03 -20.16 -2.75
CA ALA A 82 -16.08 -19.81 -1.78
C ALA A 82 -17.49 -20.05 -2.34
N ALA A 83 -17.70 -19.79 -3.64
CA ALA A 83 -18.98 -20.02 -4.30
C ALA A 83 -19.29 -21.51 -4.56
N CYS A 84 -18.30 -22.40 -4.47
CA CYS A 84 -18.56 -23.83 -4.58
C CYS A 84 -19.25 -24.32 -3.30
N GLY A 85 -20.27 -25.18 -3.42
CA GLY A 85 -21.02 -25.67 -2.26
C GLY A 85 -20.18 -26.43 -1.23
N ALA A 86 -18.99 -26.90 -1.62
CA ALA A 86 -18.02 -27.56 -0.76
C ALA A 86 -17.13 -26.58 0.03
N GLY A 87 -17.12 -25.29 -0.32
CA GLY A 87 -16.21 -24.29 0.24
C GLY A 87 -16.48 -23.93 1.70
N GLY A 88 -17.69 -24.17 2.18
CA GLY A 88 -18.04 -24.00 3.58
C GLY A 88 -17.85 -22.58 4.13
N ALA A 89 -17.89 -22.45 5.45
CA ALA A 89 -17.78 -21.17 6.12
C ALA A 89 -16.35 -20.58 6.05
N GLU A 90 -15.35 -21.46 6.09
CA GLU A 90 -13.93 -21.12 6.17
C GLU A 90 -13.46 -20.35 4.93
N LEU A 91 -13.91 -20.74 3.74
CA LEU A 91 -13.57 -20.01 2.52
C LEU A 91 -14.28 -18.66 2.45
N TRP A 92 -15.52 -18.55 2.92
CA TRP A 92 -16.18 -17.25 3.04
C TRP A 92 -15.47 -16.34 4.04
N GLY A 93 -15.02 -16.87 5.17
CA GLY A 93 -14.23 -16.13 6.16
C GLY A 93 -12.86 -15.68 5.63
N LEU A 94 -12.19 -16.54 4.85
CA LEU A 94 -10.95 -16.17 4.16
C LEU A 94 -11.19 -15.10 3.11
N PHE A 95 -12.25 -15.23 2.32
CA PHE A 95 -12.57 -14.28 1.27
C PHE A 95 -13.00 -12.91 1.82
N ALA A 96 -13.67 -12.90 2.97
CA ALA A 96 -13.93 -11.67 3.72
C ALA A 96 -12.61 -10.98 4.12
N ARG A 97 -11.66 -11.70 4.74
CA ARG A 97 -10.35 -11.14 5.11
C ARG A 97 -9.57 -10.61 3.91
N TYR A 98 -9.68 -11.29 2.76
CA TYR A 98 -9.11 -10.81 1.51
C TYR A 98 -9.70 -9.43 1.13
N HIS A 99 -11.03 -9.30 1.09
CA HIS A 99 -11.66 -8.00 0.82
C HIS A 99 -11.32 -6.94 1.86
N GLU A 100 -11.24 -7.28 3.14
CA GLU A 100 -10.80 -6.35 4.20
C GLU A 100 -9.38 -5.81 3.98
N ALA A 101 -8.49 -6.61 3.36
CA ALA A 101 -7.11 -6.23 3.11
C ALA A 101 -6.90 -5.49 1.77
N THR A 102 -7.76 -5.74 0.76
CA THR A 102 -7.49 -5.29 -0.61
C THR A 102 -8.55 -4.38 -1.22
N SER A 103 -9.73 -4.26 -0.60
CA SER A 103 -10.86 -3.50 -1.14
C SER A 103 -11.06 -2.20 -0.38
N GLU A 104 -11.30 -1.11 -1.10
CA GLU A 104 -11.78 0.15 -0.51
C GLU A 104 -13.26 0.06 -0.12
N ASP A 105 -14.04 -0.77 -0.81
CA ASP A 105 -15.46 -0.97 -0.50
C ASP A 105 -15.62 -2.01 0.63
N PRO A 106 -16.06 -1.61 1.85
CA PRO A 106 -16.24 -2.51 2.97
C PRO A 106 -17.46 -3.44 2.82
N SER A 107 -18.38 -3.15 1.89
CA SER A 107 -19.58 -3.97 1.69
C SER A 107 -19.24 -5.38 1.18
N LEU A 108 -18.17 -5.52 0.40
CA LEU A 108 -17.73 -6.82 -0.13
C LEU A 108 -17.29 -7.78 0.98
N ALA A 109 -16.58 -7.27 1.98
CA ALA A 109 -16.22 -8.04 3.17
C ALA A 109 -17.47 -8.42 3.96
N LEU A 110 -18.42 -7.48 4.14
CA LEU A 110 -19.69 -7.73 4.82
C LEU A 110 -20.49 -8.85 4.15
N GLU A 111 -20.62 -8.85 2.83
CA GLU A 111 -21.30 -9.91 2.09
C GLU A 111 -20.68 -11.29 2.33
N CYS A 112 -19.35 -11.36 2.36
CA CYS A 112 -18.64 -12.61 2.64
C CYS A 112 -18.88 -13.08 4.09
N ARG A 113 -18.86 -12.17 5.07
CA ARG A 113 -19.17 -12.50 6.48
C ARG A 113 -20.60 -12.99 6.66
N LEU A 114 -21.58 -12.40 5.96
CA LEU A 114 -22.95 -12.88 5.98
C LEU A 114 -23.06 -14.33 5.49
N LYS A 115 -22.31 -14.70 4.44
CA LYS A 115 -22.27 -16.06 3.90
C LYS A 115 -21.55 -17.03 4.85
N GLU A 116 -20.45 -16.60 5.48
CA GLU A 116 -19.74 -17.38 6.52
C GLU A 116 -20.68 -17.72 7.69
N VAL A 117 -21.35 -16.72 8.28
CA VAL A 117 -22.28 -16.92 9.39
C VAL A 117 -23.44 -17.83 8.99
N ARG A 118 -24.00 -17.64 7.79
CA ARG A 118 -25.10 -18.48 7.31
C ARG A 118 -24.68 -19.94 7.15
N ALA A 119 -23.46 -20.20 6.69
CA ALA A 119 -22.92 -21.56 6.56
C ALA A 119 -22.72 -22.23 7.94
N LEU A 120 -22.33 -21.47 8.97
CA LEU A 120 -22.15 -21.99 10.33
C LEU A 120 -23.48 -22.12 11.11
N GLN A 121 -24.49 -21.31 10.80
CA GLN A 121 -25.76 -21.29 11.52
C GLN A 121 -26.50 -22.64 11.46
N GLY A 122 -26.36 -23.38 10.35
CA GLY A 122 -26.98 -24.71 10.17
C GLY A 122 -26.32 -25.84 10.95
N ALA A 123 -25.20 -25.61 11.63
CA ALA A 123 -24.36 -26.67 12.19
C ALA A 123 -24.73 -27.14 13.62
N ALA A 124 -25.92 -26.81 14.13
CA ALA A 124 -26.37 -27.15 15.50
C ALA A 124 -25.31 -26.78 16.57
N TRP A 125 -24.83 -25.54 16.54
CA TRP A 125 -23.74 -25.06 17.39
C TRP A 125 -24.12 -24.91 18.87
N GLN A 126 -25.41 -24.93 19.21
CA GLN A 126 -25.93 -24.61 20.54
C GLN A 126 -25.56 -25.62 21.64
N SER A 127 -25.07 -26.81 21.27
CA SER A 127 -24.69 -27.87 22.21
C SER A 127 -23.24 -28.36 22.02
N ASP A 128 -22.46 -27.72 21.15
CA ASP A 128 -21.08 -28.10 20.84
C ASP A 128 -20.18 -26.87 21.01
N THR A 129 -19.26 -26.94 21.97
CA THR A 129 -18.37 -25.82 22.30
C THR A 129 -17.52 -25.39 21.10
N THR A 130 -16.97 -26.34 20.33
CA THR A 130 -16.11 -26.02 19.19
C THR A 130 -16.89 -25.33 18.09
N ARG A 131 -18.12 -25.81 17.82
CA ARG A 131 -19.00 -25.19 16.82
C ARG A 131 -19.48 -23.82 17.28
N PHE A 132 -19.79 -23.68 18.57
CA PHE A 132 -20.14 -22.38 19.16
C PHE A 132 -19.00 -21.38 19.01
N GLU A 133 -17.77 -21.75 19.37
CA GLU A 133 -16.62 -20.83 19.25
C GLU A 133 -16.43 -20.32 17.82
N ARG A 134 -16.55 -21.22 16.84
CA ARG A 134 -16.49 -20.86 15.41
C ARG A 134 -17.62 -19.90 15.02
N PHE A 135 -18.86 -20.22 15.40
CA PHE A 135 -20.02 -19.39 15.08
C PHE A 135 -19.99 -18.02 15.78
N ALA A 136 -19.55 -17.98 17.04
CA ALA A 136 -19.42 -16.76 17.83
C ALA A 136 -18.35 -15.83 17.24
N ARG A 137 -17.16 -16.35 16.89
CA ARG A 137 -16.11 -15.57 16.24
C ARG A 137 -16.55 -15.02 14.89
N ALA A 138 -17.23 -15.83 14.06
CA ALA A 138 -17.79 -15.36 12.80
C ALA A 138 -18.86 -14.27 13.00
N SER A 139 -19.69 -14.41 14.05
CA SER A 139 -20.71 -13.41 14.41
C SER A 139 -20.11 -12.09 14.90
N LEU A 140 -19.03 -12.14 15.69
CA LEU A 140 -18.27 -10.97 16.10
C LEU A 140 -17.64 -10.27 14.88
N ALA A 141 -17.01 -11.04 13.99
CA ALA A 141 -16.44 -10.51 12.74
C ALA A 141 -17.51 -9.87 11.84
N LEU A 142 -18.71 -10.46 11.77
CA LEU A 142 -19.85 -9.87 11.06
C LEU A 142 -20.30 -8.55 11.69
N GLY A 143 -20.34 -8.46 13.04
CA GLY A 143 -20.61 -7.22 13.75
C GLY A 143 -19.61 -6.12 13.39
N VAL A 144 -18.31 -6.43 13.39
CA VAL A 144 -17.25 -5.51 12.96
C VAL A 144 -17.41 -5.08 11.50
N ALA A 145 -17.77 -6.00 10.60
CA ALA A 145 -18.01 -5.68 9.20
C ALA A 145 -19.16 -4.68 9.02
N HIS A 146 -20.27 -4.85 9.75
CA HIS A 146 -21.34 -3.86 9.77
C HIS A 146 -20.89 -2.50 10.30
N LEU A 147 -20.06 -2.46 11.35
CA LEU A 147 -19.50 -1.20 11.87
C LEU A 147 -18.65 -0.49 10.82
N ARG A 148 -17.86 -1.22 10.03
CA ARG A 148 -17.04 -0.65 8.96
C ARG A 148 -17.91 -0.05 7.84
N VAL A 149 -18.95 -0.75 7.41
CA VAL A 149 -19.88 -0.22 6.39
C VAL A 149 -20.63 1.00 6.94
N ALA A 150 -21.08 0.95 8.19
CA ALA A 150 -21.74 2.08 8.84
C ALA A 150 -20.83 3.31 8.92
N ALA A 151 -19.53 3.12 9.21
CA ALA A 151 -18.55 4.20 9.28
C ALA A 151 -18.20 4.79 7.90
N ALA A 152 -18.30 4.00 6.84
CA ALA A 152 -18.07 4.46 5.46
C ALA A 152 -19.29 5.17 4.85
N ALA A 153 -20.46 5.05 5.48
CA ALA A 153 -21.67 5.73 5.02
C ALA A 153 -21.59 7.25 5.28
N ALA A 154 -22.16 8.06 4.38
CA ALA A 154 -22.36 9.49 4.60
C ALA A 154 -23.22 9.76 5.84
N GLU A 155 -23.23 10.99 6.35
CA GLU A 155 -23.94 11.37 7.59
C GLU A 155 -25.38 10.83 7.64
N GLY A 156 -25.70 10.10 8.72
CA GLY A 156 -27.00 9.45 8.94
C GLY A 156 -27.20 8.11 8.21
N GLY A 157 -26.29 7.71 7.33
CA GLY A 157 -26.39 6.51 6.49
C GLY A 157 -26.12 5.18 7.20
N GLY A 158 -25.39 5.16 8.31
CA GLY A 158 -24.97 3.93 9.00
C GLY A 158 -26.03 3.27 9.90
N ARG A 159 -27.20 3.88 10.08
CA ARG A 159 -28.25 3.38 11.00
C ARG A 159 -28.74 1.98 10.60
N ARG A 160 -28.83 1.70 9.31
CA ARG A 160 -29.32 0.42 8.77
C ARG A 160 -28.38 -0.72 9.15
N GLU A 161 -27.09 -0.53 8.95
CA GLU A 161 -26.03 -1.51 9.17
C GLU A 161 -25.87 -1.79 10.66
N LEU A 162 -25.89 -0.75 11.48
CA LEU A 162 -25.88 -0.91 12.94
C LEU A 162 -27.14 -1.64 13.43
N SER A 163 -28.31 -1.34 12.87
CA SER A 163 -29.56 -2.06 13.21
C SER A 163 -29.48 -3.53 12.86
N ALA A 164 -28.92 -3.87 11.70
CA ALA A 164 -28.68 -5.24 11.27
C ALA A 164 -27.71 -5.97 12.20
N ALA A 165 -26.57 -5.35 12.54
CA ALA A 165 -25.60 -5.89 13.49
C ALA A 165 -26.24 -6.18 14.85
N ARG A 166 -27.00 -5.22 15.38
CA ARG A 166 -27.70 -5.36 16.66
C ARG A 166 -28.68 -6.53 16.63
N MET A 167 -29.49 -6.63 15.57
CA MET A 167 -30.47 -7.72 15.43
C MET A 167 -29.78 -9.08 15.42
N HIS A 168 -28.68 -9.21 14.66
CA HIS A 168 -27.88 -10.43 14.60
C HIS A 168 -27.31 -10.78 15.98
N LEU A 169 -26.52 -9.88 16.58
CA LEU A 169 -25.86 -10.12 17.87
C LEU A 169 -26.85 -10.44 18.99
N ARG A 170 -27.98 -9.73 19.06
CA ARG A 170 -29.05 -10.01 20.03
C ARG A 170 -29.60 -11.43 19.86
N GLY A 171 -29.79 -11.88 18.61
CA GLY A 171 -30.24 -13.24 18.32
C GLY A 171 -29.24 -14.28 18.79
N VAL A 172 -27.95 -14.07 18.49
CA VAL A 172 -26.87 -14.98 18.88
C VAL A 172 -26.70 -15.06 20.40
N VAL A 173 -26.61 -13.92 21.08
CA VAL A 173 -26.52 -13.85 22.56
C VAL A 173 -27.66 -14.63 23.21
N ARG A 174 -28.90 -14.36 22.79
CA ARG A 174 -30.08 -15.05 23.34
C ARG A 174 -30.04 -16.55 23.11
N ALA A 175 -29.61 -16.98 21.93
CA ALA A 175 -29.55 -18.41 21.59
C ALA A 175 -28.40 -19.14 22.29
N ALA A 176 -27.30 -18.45 22.61
CA ALA A 176 -26.15 -19.02 23.29
C ALA A 176 -26.31 -19.08 24.82
N GLU A 177 -27.19 -18.26 25.40
CA GLU A 177 -27.41 -18.16 26.86
C GLU A 177 -27.55 -19.52 27.57
N PRO A 178 -28.41 -20.46 27.13
CA PRO A 178 -28.67 -21.68 27.92
C PRO A 178 -27.48 -22.65 27.99
N GLY A 179 -26.57 -22.61 27.00
CA GLY A 179 -25.44 -23.53 26.90
C GLY A 179 -24.08 -22.88 27.17
N PHE A 180 -23.98 -21.57 27.00
CA PHE A 180 -22.70 -20.84 26.95
C PHE A 180 -22.73 -19.50 27.69
N GLY A 181 -23.69 -19.25 28.59
CA GLY A 181 -23.80 -17.97 29.32
C GLY A 181 -22.52 -17.56 30.08
N ASP A 182 -21.78 -18.54 30.60
CA ASP A 182 -20.51 -18.32 31.31
C ASP A 182 -19.27 -18.36 30.40
N HIS A 183 -19.44 -18.60 29.10
CA HIS A 183 -18.34 -18.71 28.15
C HIS A 183 -17.77 -17.33 27.80
N ALA A 184 -16.45 -17.20 27.67
CA ALA A 184 -15.78 -15.93 27.36
C ALA A 184 -16.34 -15.27 26.07
N LEU A 185 -16.47 -16.03 24.99
CA LEU A 185 -17.06 -15.53 23.74
C LEU A 185 -18.53 -15.09 23.86
N HIS A 186 -19.31 -15.63 24.80
CA HIS A 186 -20.66 -15.13 25.07
C HIS A 186 -20.60 -13.74 25.71
N ALA A 187 -19.69 -13.53 26.67
CA ALA A 187 -19.43 -12.22 27.23
C ALA A 187 -18.96 -11.22 26.17
N GLU A 188 -18.08 -11.62 25.25
CA GLU A 188 -17.67 -10.78 24.11
C GLU A 188 -18.83 -10.41 23.19
N LEU A 189 -19.71 -11.36 22.85
CA LEU A 189 -20.91 -11.11 22.04
C LEU A 189 -21.86 -10.12 22.74
N ARG A 190 -22.02 -10.21 24.06
CA ARG A 190 -22.79 -9.24 24.85
C ARG A 190 -22.17 -7.85 24.82
N GLY A 191 -20.85 -7.74 24.99
CA GLY A 191 -20.13 -6.47 24.89
C GLY A 191 -20.31 -5.83 23.51
N ALA A 192 -20.11 -6.61 22.44
CA ALA A 192 -20.32 -6.13 21.08
C ALA A 192 -21.76 -5.66 20.83
N LEU A 193 -22.77 -6.36 21.38
CA LEU A 193 -24.16 -5.93 21.30
C LEU A 193 -24.40 -4.59 22.01
N GLN A 194 -23.83 -4.40 23.20
CA GLN A 194 -23.93 -3.15 23.95
C GLN A 194 -23.28 -1.99 23.19
N ASP A 195 -22.10 -2.21 22.62
CA ASP A 195 -21.39 -1.20 21.82
C ASP A 195 -22.18 -0.77 20.59
N VAL A 196 -22.77 -1.72 19.85
CA VAL A 196 -23.62 -1.40 18.69
C VAL A 196 -24.88 -0.66 19.12
N GLN A 197 -25.49 -1.03 20.25
CA GLN A 197 -26.67 -0.35 20.79
C GLN A 197 -26.33 1.11 21.17
N ALA A 198 -25.22 1.34 21.89
CA ALA A 198 -24.79 2.69 22.24
C ALA A 198 -24.54 3.57 21.01
N ARG A 199 -23.94 3.02 19.95
CA ARG A 199 -23.74 3.74 18.67
C ARG A 199 -25.06 4.07 17.98
N LEU A 200 -26.05 3.16 18.01
CA LEU A 200 -27.37 3.42 17.45
C LEU A 200 -28.13 4.53 18.18
N ASP A 201 -28.00 4.57 19.50
CA ASP A 201 -28.65 5.56 20.35
C ASP A 201 -28.00 6.96 20.22
N ALA A 202 -26.75 7.01 19.75
CA ALA A 202 -26.01 8.24 19.47
C ALA A 202 -26.24 8.81 18.04
N LEU A 203 -26.92 8.08 17.16
CA LEU A 203 -27.33 8.52 15.82
C LEU A 203 -28.69 9.20 15.84
#